data_AF-A0A8H6FT20-F1
#
_entry.id   AF-A0A8H6FT20-F1
#
_cell.length_a   1.000
_cell.length_b   1.000
_cell.length_c   1.000
_cell.angle_alpha   90.00
_cell.angle_beta   90.00
_cell.angle_gamma   90.00
#
_symmetry.space_group_name_H-M   'P 1'
#
loop_
_entity.id
_entity.type
_entity.pdbx_description
1 polymer ?
#
loop_
_entity_poly.entity_id
_entity_poly.type
_entity_poly.pdbx_seq_one_letter_code
_entity_poly.pdbx_strand_id
1 'polypeptide(L)'
;MSLSNPRRRLLRSATSLLPHSHFHPLLACPHLNQRRTAITDFLKNPFRSRRRRKILDLSSPEVLNANEIQKAKEEKERSKLPKTGGLAPGSILDTLSPTTGPRIEDTGVIRDPENMAAVLDPTPRAREKWQRRMVIREIRGRGRMSKTVKLARTERSHLSKSEFFKTSVKKLFPLANQIAGKPLSEAMVQMRFSKKKAAQDVLRHLEYARDQAVVMRGMGLGKVQAQAQQAEGGRSWMVGRRRGARIGAGRREVAGGR
;
A
#
# COMPACT_ATOMS: atom_id res chain seq x y z
N MET A 1 -45.28 29.39 -40.13
CA MET A 1 -46.37 28.97 -39.23
C MET A 1 -45.75 28.54 -37.91
N SER A 2 -45.91 29.33 -36.86
CA SER A 2 -45.33 29.11 -35.53
C SER A 2 -46.39 28.57 -34.56
N LEU A 3 -46.07 27.50 -33.84
CA LEU A 3 -46.86 26.99 -32.72
C LEU A 3 -45.86 26.68 -31.60
N SER A 4 -45.63 27.61 -30.66
CA SER A 4 -46.40 27.84 -29.44
C SER A 4 -46.31 26.64 -28.46
N ASN A 5 -45.34 26.73 -27.54
CA ASN A 5 -45.20 25.83 -26.38
C ASN A 5 -46.19 26.23 -25.26
N PRO A 6 -46.89 25.28 -24.61
CA PRO A 6 -47.64 25.59 -23.40
C PRO A 6 -46.73 25.65 -22.16
N ARG A 7 -46.72 26.82 -21.52
CA ARG A 7 -46.17 27.09 -20.19
C ARG A 7 -47.12 26.50 -19.13
N ARG A 8 -46.65 25.59 -18.27
CA ARG A 8 -47.38 25.21 -17.04
C ARG A 8 -47.05 26.19 -15.92
N ARG A 9 -48.04 26.99 -15.52
CA ARG A 9 -48.02 27.85 -14.33
C ARG A 9 -48.69 27.16 -13.14
N LEU A 10 -48.16 27.55 -12.00
CA LEU A 10 -48.37 27.20 -10.60
C LEU A 10 -49.81 27.24 -10.05
N LEU A 11 -49.98 26.56 -8.92
CA LEU A 11 -50.65 26.96 -7.65
C LEU A 11 -51.79 26.05 -7.18
N ARG A 12 -51.63 25.57 -5.94
CA ARG A 12 -52.63 25.26 -4.89
C ARG A 12 -51.89 24.42 -3.83
N SER A 13 -52.00 24.58 -2.53
CA SER A 13 -52.73 25.49 -1.65
C SER A 13 -52.26 25.13 -0.22
N ALA A 14 -52.14 26.12 0.65
CA ALA A 14 -51.83 25.94 2.06
C ALA A 14 -52.99 25.27 2.82
N THR A 15 -52.66 24.48 3.85
CA THR A 15 -53.48 24.30 5.05
C THR A 15 -52.59 24.19 6.27
N SER A 16 -53.15 24.61 7.39
CA SER A 16 -52.53 25.22 8.54
C SER A 16 -52.80 24.43 9.83
N LEU A 17 -51.86 24.51 10.78
CA LEU A 17 -52.04 24.48 12.24
C LEU A 17 -52.55 23.19 12.91
N LEU A 18 -51.76 22.67 13.87
CA LEU A 18 -52.15 22.61 15.28
C LEU A 18 -50.89 22.49 16.18
N PRO A 19 -50.90 23.08 17.39
CA PRO A 19 -49.80 23.04 18.35
C PRO A 19 -50.05 22.00 19.48
N HIS A 20 -48.98 21.37 19.98
CA HIS A 20 -49.01 20.80 21.32
C HIS A 20 -47.66 20.97 22.02
N SER A 21 -47.71 21.83 23.03
CA SER A 21 -46.68 22.13 24.00
C SER A 21 -46.58 21.03 25.05
N HIS A 22 -45.39 20.47 25.26
CA HIS A 22 -44.99 20.05 26.59
C HIS A 22 -43.55 20.51 26.86
N PHE A 23 -43.49 21.40 27.85
CA PHE A 23 -42.32 21.81 28.61
C PHE A 23 -41.51 20.60 29.09
N HIS A 24 -40.19 20.72 29.14
CA HIS A 24 -39.39 20.57 30.37
C HIS A 24 -37.93 21.05 30.13
N PRO A 25 -37.19 21.42 31.20
CA PRO A 25 -36.38 22.63 31.17
C PRO A 25 -34.87 22.36 31.40
N LEU A 26 -34.08 23.43 31.25
CA LEU A 26 -32.72 23.64 31.74
C LEU A 26 -31.60 22.75 31.17
N LEU A 27 -30.66 23.38 30.46
CA LEU A 27 -29.31 23.59 31.00
C LEU A 27 -28.57 24.61 30.13
N ALA A 28 -28.19 25.71 30.78
CA ALA A 28 -27.37 26.78 30.25
C ALA A 28 -26.01 26.24 29.79
N CYS A 29 -25.61 26.59 28.58
CA CYS A 29 -24.22 26.47 28.13
C CYS A 29 -23.53 27.82 28.36
N PRO A 30 -22.75 28.02 29.43
CA PRO A 30 -21.82 29.12 29.48
C PRO A 30 -20.69 28.86 28.47
N HIS A 31 -20.69 29.69 27.44
CA HIS A 31 -19.53 30.10 26.67
C HIS A 31 -18.32 30.33 27.59
N LEU A 32 -17.31 29.48 27.48
CA LEU A 32 -15.97 29.76 28.01
C LEU A 32 -14.97 29.57 26.87
N ASN A 33 -14.81 30.65 26.11
CA ASN A 33 -13.61 30.88 25.29
C ASN A 33 -12.42 31.08 26.23
N GLN A 34 -11.80 29.98 26.65
CA GLN A 34 -10.52 30.02 27.34
C GLN A 34 -9.42 30.34 26.32
N ARG A 35 -9.20 31.63 26.10
CA ARG A 35 -8.01 32.14 25.40
C ARG A 35 -6.78 31.75 26.24
N ARG A 36 -6.03 30.75 25.78
CA ARG A 36 -4.67 30.47 26.28
C ARG A 36 -3.76 31.62 25.85
N THR A 37 -3.45 32.51 26.78
CA THR A 37 -2.39 33.51 26.64
C THR A 37 -1.04 32.84 26.87
N ALA A 38 -0.18 32.86 25.85
CA ALA A 38 1.16 32.29 25.86
C ALA A 38 2.20 33.23 26.49
N ILE A 39 1.91 33.78 27.68
CA ILE A 39 2.76 34.84 28.30
C ILE A 39 3.17 34.55 29.76
N THR A 40 2.75 33.44 30.39
CA THR A 40 3.06 33.20 31.82
C THR A 40 3.89 31.95 32.13
N ASP A 41 4.75 31.50 31.20
CA ASP A 41 5.74 30.45 31.47
C ASP A 41 7.20 30.95 31.48
N PHE A 42 7.43 32.26 31.30
CA PHE A 42 8.77 32.83 31.16
C PHE A 42 9.41 33.35 32.46
N LEU A 43 8.74 33.23 33.62
CA LEU A 43 9.19 33.87 34.88
C LEU A 43 9.32 32.92 36.08
N LYS A 44 9.44 31.60 35.86
CA LYS A 44 9.56 30.62 36.96
C LYS A 44 10.78 29.69 36.90
N ASN A 45 11.90 30.08 36.26
CA ASN A 45 13.17 29.36 36.43
C ASN A 45 14.41 30.22 36.06
N PRO A 46 14.98 31.01 36.98
CA PRO A 46 16.22 31.75 36.73
C PRO A 46 17.48 31.03 37.23
N PHE A 47 17.53 29.69 37.28
CA PHE A 47 18.72 28.96 37.77
C PHE A 47 18.93 27.57 37.13
N ARG A 48 19.23 27.53 35.83
CA ARG A 48 19.84 26.32 35.22
C ARG A 48 20.79 26.65 34.07
N SER A 49 21.85 27.38 34.40
CA SER A 49 23.06 27.40 33.58
C SER A 49 24.29 27.52 34.49
N ARG A 50 24.85 26.38 34.87
CA ARG A 50 26.27 26.34 35.20
C ARG A 50 26.88 25.03 34.73
N ARG A 51 27.57 25.15 33.60
CA ARG A 51 28.74 24.34 33.24
C ARG A 51 29.49 23.95 34.52
N ARG A 52 29.66 22.64 34.74
CA ARG A 52 30.85 22.13 35.41
C ARG A 52 31.51 21.13 34.48
N ARG A 53 32.68 21.55 34.02
CA ARG A 53 33.64 20.80 33.23
C ARG A 53 33.94 19.49 33.98
N LYS A 54 33.82 18.34 33.31
CA LYS A 54 34.43 17.11 33.80
C LYS A 54 35.93 17.29 33.70
N ILE A 55 36.57 17.18 34.85
CA ILE A 55 38.01 17.16 35.04
C ILE A 55 38.52 15.85 34.42
N LEU A 56 39.66 15.95 33.73
CA LEU A 56 40.41 14.82 33.19
C LEU A 56 41.04 14.07 34.37
N ASP A 57 40.50 12.90 34.70
CA ASP A 57 41.19 11.97 35.58
C ASP A 57 42.16 11.13 34.75
N LEU A 58 43.42 11.59 34.72
CA LEU A 58 44.58 10.74 34.43
C LEU A 58 44.86 9.89 35.67
N SER A 59 44.48 8.62 35.65
CA SER A 59 45.19 7.54 36.39
C SER A 59 44.45 6.21 36.21
N SER A 60 44.86 5.43 35.21
CA SER A 60 44.82 3.96 35.26
C SER A 60 45.68 3.43 34.11
N PRO A 61 46.81 2.75 34.38
CA PRO A 61 47.48 1.96 33.37
C PRO A 61 46.69 0.66 33.18
N GLU A 62 45.81 0.62 32.19
CA GLU A 62 45.24 -0.64 31.72
C GLU A 62 46.35 -1.45 31.03
N VAL A 63 46.74 -2.54 31.68
CA VAL A 63 47.68 -3.52 31.15
C VAL A 63 47.01 -4.19 29.95
N LEU A 64 47.47 -3.86 28.75
CA LEU A 64 46.98 -4.46 27.51
C LEU A 64 47.21 -5.97 27.52
N ASN A 65 46.17 -6.71 27.16
CA ASN A 65 46.16 -8.16 27.14
C ASN A 65 46.99 -8.66 25.95
N ALA A 66 47.84 -9.68 26.12
CA ALA A 66 48.81 -10.12 25.10
C ALA A 66 48.18 -10.47 23.73
N ASN A 67 46.90 -10.87 23.75
CA ASN A 67 46.11 -11.21 22.56
C ASN A 67 45.76 -9.99 21.69
N GLU A 68 45.68 -8.79 22.27
CA GLU A 68 45.38 -7.55 21.54
C GLU A 68 46.61 -7.01 20.80
N ILE A 69 47.80 -7.21 21.38
CA ILE A 69 49.08 -6.87 20.75
C ILE A 69 49.33 -7.75 19.52
N GLN A 70 48.94 -9.02 19.58
CA GLN A 70 49.05 -9.94 18.44
C GLN A 70 48.10 -9.54 17.29
N LYS A 71 46.84 -9.21 17.59
CA LYS A 71 45.87 -8.72 16.58
C LYS A 71 46.34 -7.44 15.89
N ALA A 72 46.87 -6.48 16.65
CA ALA A 72 47.41 -5.24 16.09
C ALA A 72 48.63 -5.47 15.18
N LYS A 73 49.41 -6.53 15.43
CA LYS A 73 50.53 -6.94 14.58
C LYS A 73 50.05 -7.56 13.27
N GLU A 74 49.07 -8.47 13.32
CA GLU A 74 48.50 -9.13 12.14
C GLU A 74 47.81 -8.15 11.18
N GLU A 75 47.11 -7.14 11.70
CA GLU A 75 46.46 -6.10 10.89
C GLU A 75 47.49 -5.21 10.16
N LYS A 76 48.62 -4.96 10.82
CA LYS A 76 49.78 -4.27 10.23
C LYS A 76 50.52 -5.10 9.18
N GLU A 77 50.42 -6.43 9.22
CA GLU A 77 50.97 -7.31 8.18
C GLU A 77 50.01 -7.50 7.00
N ARG A 78 48.69 -7.58 7.24
CA ARG A 78 47.68 -7.64 6.16
C ARG A 78 47.69 -6.42 5.26
N SER A 79 48.01 -5.25 5.80
CA SER A 79 48.14 -4.00 5.02
C SER A 79 49.40 -3.94 4.13
N LYS A 80 50.36 -4.87 4.29
CA LYS A 80 51.58 -4.95 3.45
C LYS A 80 51.45 -5.89 2.25
N LEU A 81 50.36 -6.64 2.12
CA LEU A 81 50.14 -7.50 0.95
C LEU A 81 49.74 -6.65 -0.27
N PRO A 82 50.30 -6.92 -1.47
CA PRO A 82 49.91 -6.21 -2.68
C PRO A 82 48.45 -6.54 -3.01
N LYS A 83 47.61 -5.51 -3.08
CA LYS A 83 46.22 -5.64 -3.54
C LYS A 83 46.23 -6.10 -5.00
N THR A 84 45.64 -7.25 -5.28
CA THR A 84 45.39 -7.74 -6.64
C THR A 84 44.64 -6.65 -7.42
N GLY A 85 45.23 -6.16 -8.51
CA GLY A 85 44.74 -5.00 -9.25
C GLY A 85 43.38 -5.25 -9.90
N GLY A 86 42.38 -4.48 -9.50
CA GLY A 86 41.13 -4.35 -10.25
C GLY A 86 41.35 -3.52 -11.51
N LEU A 87 40.55 -3.80 -12.56
CA LEU A 87 40.57 -3.04 -13.81
C LEU A 87 40.24 -1.56 -13.55
N ALA A 88 40.93 -0.66 -14.26
CA ALA A 88 40.74 0.78 -14.12
C ALA A 88 39.31 1.21 -14.50
N PRO A 89 38.73 2.20 -13.80
CA PRO A 89 37.43 2.76 -14.16
C PRO A 89 37.53 3.39 -15.56
N GLY A 90 36.84 2.79 -16.54
CA GLY A 90 36.88 3.19 -17.96
C GLY A 90 37.43 2.15 -18.94
N SER A 91 37.74 0.92 -18.48
CA SER A 91 38.17 -0.16 -19.38
C SER A 91 37.05 -0.60 -20.34
N ILE A 92 37.42 -0.79 -21.61
CA ILE A 92 36.56 -1.24 -22.72
C ILE A 92 35.85 -2.58 -22.43
N LEU A 93 36.41 -3.40 -21.54
CA LEU A 93 35.77 -4.67 -21.13
C LEU A 93 34.50 -4.47 -20.28
N ASP A 94 34.24 -3.26 -19.78
CA ASP A 94 33.03 -2.93 -19.00
C ASP A 94 31.84 -2.53 -19.89
N THR A 95 32.09 -2.05 -21.12
CA THR A 95 31.04 -1.49 -21.99
C THR A 95 30.25 -2.53 -22.79
N LEU A 96 30.67 -3.79 -22.79
CA LEU A 96 30.04 -4.88 -23.57
C LEU A 96 29.24 -5.89 -22.72
N SER A 97 29.08 -5.65 -21.42
CA SER A 97 28.12 -6.43 -20.62
C SER A 97 26.69 -6.13 -21.10
N PRO A 98 25.87 -7.14 -21.46
CA PRO A 98 24.55 -6.93 -22.02
C PRO A 98 23.67 -6.24 -20.98
N THR A 99 23.43 -4.94 -21.20
CA THR A 99 22.37 -4.09 -20.62
C THR A 99 21.72 -4.67 -19.36
N THR A 100 22.46 -4.67 -18.26
CA THR A 100 21.83 -4.53 -16.96
C THR A 100 21.48 -3.05 -16.88
N GLY A 101 20.23 -2.69 -17.20
CA GLY A 101 19.70 -1.37 -16.81
C GLY A 101 20.04 -1.11 -15.33
N PRO A 102 20.09 0.16 -14.87
CA PRO A 102 20.63 0.48 -13.55
C PRO A 102 20.10 -0.53 -12.52
N ARG A 103 21.00 -1.40 -12.04
CA ARG A 103 20.66 -2.38 -11.02
C ARG A 103 20.28 -1.53 -9.83
N ILE A 104 18.99 -1.39 -9.59
CA ILE A 104 18.51 -0.83 -8.33
C ILE A 104 18.99 -1.85 -7.32
N GLU A 105 20.16 -1.61 -6.75
CA GLU A 105 20.59 -2.31 -5.56
C GLU A 105 19.49 -2.02 -4.56
N ASP A 106 18.72 -3.05 -4.20
CA ASP A 106 17.87 -2.99 -3.03
C ASP A 106 18.79 -2.50 -1.92
N THR A 107 18.65 -1.23 -1.52
CA THR A 107 19.28 -0.72 -0.32
C THR A 107 18.59 -1.48 0.78
N GLY A 108 19.11 -2.67 1.06
CA GLY A 108 18.57 -3.66 1.97
C GLY A 108 18.75 -3.18 3.39
N VAL A 109 18.18 -2.01 3.69
CA VAL A 109 18.14 -1.44 5.02
C VAL A 109 17.46 -2.49 5.88
N ILE A 110 18.27 -3.13 6.71
CA ILE A 110 17.81 -4.10 7.69
C ILE A 110 16.80 -3.36 8.55
N ARG A 111 15.58 -3.89 8.61
CA ARG A 111 14.45 -3.24 9.29
C ARG A 111 14.56 -3.49 10.78
N ASP A 112 15.39 -2.71 11.46
CA ASP A 112 15.52 -2.79 12.92
C ASP A 112 14.28 -2.16 13.59
N PRO A 113 13.51 -2.94 14.37
CA PRO A 113 12.25 -2.46 14.94
C PRO A 113 12.47 -1.30 15.91
N GLU A 114 13.58 -1.30 16.64
CA GLU A 114 13.93 -0.24 17.61
C GLU A 114 14.20 1.09 16.90
N ASN A 115 14.94 1.07 15.79
CA ASN A 115 15.23 2.25 14.99
C ASN A 115 13.96 2.80 14.31
N MET A 116 13.08 1.91 13.85
CA MET A 116 11.83 2.30 13.20
C MET A 116 10.72 2.74 14.16
N ALA A 117 10.79 2.36 15.45
CA ALA A 117 9.71 2.57 16.41
C ALA A 117 9.28 4.05 16.51
N ALA A 118 10.24 4.97 16.52
CA ALA A 118 9.94 6.41 16.60
C ALA A 118 9.22 6.95 15.35
N VAL A 119 9.52 6.39 14.16
CA VAL A 119 8.92 6.82 12.89
C VAL A 119 7.56 6.16 12.67
N LEU A 120 7.44 4.86 12.98
CA LEU A 120 6.21 4.10 12.80
C LEU A 120 5.13 4.51 13.81
N ASP A 121 5.50 4.70 15.09
CA ASP A 121 4.58 4.98 16.19
C ASP A 121 5.01 6.23 16.98
N PRO A 122 4.82 7.44 16.43
CA PRO A 122 5.25 8.68 17.07
C PRO A 122 4.51 8.96 18.41
N THR A 123 3.34 8.36 18.64
CA THR A 123 2.52 8.60 19.85
C THR A 123 1.99 7.29 20.47
N PRO A 124 2.82 6.54 21.23
CA PRO A 124 2.47 5.19 21.69
C PRO A 124 1.23 5.15 22.61
N ARG A 125 1.09 6.11 23.53
CA ARG A 125 -0.06 6.18 24.46
C ARG A 125 -1.40 6.35 23.76
N ALA A 126 -1.45 7.06 22.64
CA ALA A 126 -2.68 7.26 21.88
C ALA A 126 -3.10 5.97 21.18
N ARG A 127 -2.12 5.25 20.62
CA ARG A 127 -2.29 3.93 20.01
C ARG A 127 -2.83 2.90 21.00
N GLU A 128 -2.29 2.83 22.21
CA GLU A 128 -2.76 1.93 23.28
C GLU A 128 -4.24 2.17 23.63
N LYS A 129 -4.62 3.44 23.82
CA LYS A 129 -6.03 3.81 24.09
C LYS A 129 -6.94 3.39 22.94
N TRP A 130 -6.50 3.56 21.69
CA TRP A 130 -7.25 3.14 20.52
C TRP A 130 -7.38 1.62 20.43
N GLN A 131 -6.29 0.88 20.65
CA GLN A 131 -6.27 -0.58 20.68
C GLN A 131 -7.24 -1.13 21.75
N ARG A 132 -7.19 -0.59 22.97
CA ARG A 132 -8.14 -0.93 24.04
C ARG A 132 -9.59 -0.73 23.60
N ARG A 133 -9.89 0.39 22.93
CA ARG A 133 -11.24 0.67 22.39
C ARG A 133 -11.65 -0.33 21.30
N MET A 134 -10.74 -0.72 20.41
CA MET A 134 -11.02 -1.71 19.37
C MET A 134 -11.28 -3.10 19.97
N VAL A 135 -10.45 -3.54 20.92
CA VAL A 135 -10.61 -4.82 21.62
C VAL A 135 -11.94 -4.88 22.37
N ILE A 136 -12.29 -3.84 23.13
CA ILE A 136 -13.59 -3.78 23.83
C ILE A 136 -14.75 -3.86 22.83
N ARG A 137 -14.64 -3.20 21.65
CA ARG A 137 -15.67 -3.27 20.61
C ARG A 137 -15.79 -4.69 20.03
N GLU A 138 -14.68 -5.37 19.81
CA GLU A 138 -14.66 -6.75 19.32
C GLU A 138 -15.29 -7.73 20.33
N ILE A 139 -14.93 -7.61 21.61
CA ILE A 139 -15.51 -8.41 22.70
C ILE A 139 -17.04 -8.19 22.78
N ARG A 140 -17.49 -6.93 22.73
CA ARG A 140 -18.94 -6.61 22.72
C ARG A 140 -19.65 -7.19 21.50
N GLY A 141 -18.97 -7.23 20.35
CA GLY A 141 -19.48 -7.83 19.12
C GLY A 141 -19.52 -9.36 19.13
N ARG A 142 -18.95 -10.02 20.16
CA ARG A 142 -18.91 -11.49 20.31
C ARG A 142 -18.39 -12.21 19.06
N GLY A 143 -17.38 -11.62 18.41
CA GLY A 143 -16.79 -12.16 17.18
C GLY A 143 -17.62 -11.96 15.90
N ARG A 144 -18.78 -11.29 15.96
CA ARG A 144 -19.55 -10.94 14.76
C ARG A 144 -18.84 -9.84 13.96
N MET A 145 -18.47 -10.17 12.73
CA MET A 145 -17.82 -9.23 11.82
C MET A 145 -18.84 -8.45 11.00
N SER A 146 -18.64 -7.14 10.86
CA SER A 146 -19.38 -6.37 9.87
C SER A 146 -18.97 -6.78 8.45
N LYS A 147 -19.90 -6.65 7.49
CA LYS A 147 -19.63 -6.91 6.07
C LYS A 147 -18.39 -6.15 5.57
N THR A 148 -18.24 -4.90 6.00
CA THR A 148 -17.09 -4.05 5.65
C THR A 148 -15.75 -4.63 6.11
N VAL A 149 -15.68 -5.15 7.35
CA VAL A 149 -14.45 -5.77 7.87
C VAL A 149 -14.19 -7.10 7.17
N LYS A 150 -15.23 -7.89 6.91
CA LYS A 150 -15.11 -9.16 6.17
C LYS A 150 -14.54 -8.92 4.76
N LEU A 151 -15.06 -7.93 4.04
CA LEU A 151 -14.55 -7.53 2.72
C LEU A 151 -13.10 -7.05 2.80
N ALA A 152 -12.78 -6.16 3.74
CA ALA A 152 -11.42 -5.63 3.89
C ALA A 152 -10.36 -6.71 4.24
N ARG A 153 -10.77 -7.82 4.88
CA ARG A 153 -9.87 -8.96 5.14
C ARG A 153 -9.71 -9.89 3.93
N THR A 154 -10.76 -10.05 3.12
CA THR A 154 -10.80 -11.06 2.04
C THR A 154 -10.35 -10.51 0.70
N GLU A 155 -10.71 -9.26 0.40
CA GLU A 155 -10.43 -8.61 -0.87
C GLU A 155 -9.20 -7.70 -0.74
N ARG A 156 -8.33 -7.75 -1.76
CA ARG A 156 -7.19 -6.84 -1.85
C ARG A 156 -7.63 -5.57 -2.57
N SER A 157 -7.37 -4.41 -1.99
CA SER A 157 -7.58 -3.10 -2.61
C SER A 157 -6.33 -2.22 -2.49
N HIS A 158 -6.12 -1.35 -3.48
CA HIS A 158 -5.05 -0.37 -3.49
C HIS A 158 -5.63 0.99 -3.89
N LEU A 159 -5.36 2.02 -3.09
CA LEU A 159 -5.75 3.40 -3.33
C LEU A 159 -4.48 4.21 -3.53
N SER A 160 -4.28 4.70 -4.74
CA SER A 160 -3.19 5.61 -5.10
C SER A 160 -3.73 7.04 -5.23
N LYS A 161 -2.97 8.01 -4.72
CA LYS A 161 -3.26 9.43 -4.92
C LYS A 161 -2.30 9.99 -5.96
N SER A 162 -2.83 10.74 -6.92
CA SER A 162 -2.01 11.36 -7.96
C SER A 162 -1.28 12.59 -7.45
N GLU A 163 -0.27 12.98 -8.21
CA GLU A 163 0.36 14.29 -8.13
C GLU A 163 -0.62 15.40 -8.54
N PHE A 164 -0.19 16.65 -8.37
CA PHE A 164 -0.94 17.81 -8.82
C PHE A 164 -0.85 17.97 -10.34
N PHE A 165 -1.92 17.60 -11.05
CA PHE A 165 -2.03 17.86 -12.48
C PHE A 165 -2.20 19.35 -12.76
N LYS A 166 -1.53 19.85 -13.81
CA LYS A 166 -1.61 21.25 -14.26
C LYS A 166 -2.91 21.54 -15.02
N THR A 167 -4.05 21.15 -14.45
CA THR A 167 -5.39 21.26 -15.05
C THR A 167 -6.47 21.45 -13.99
N SER A 168 -7.57 22.08 -14.35
CA SER A 168 -8.72 22.22 -13.45
C SER A 168 -9.52 20.92 -13.30
N VAL A 169 -10.22 20.79 -12.17
CA VAL A 169 -11.07 19.63 -11.84
C VAL A 169 -12.11 19.34 -12.93
N LYS A 170 -12.78 20.39 -13.45
CA LYS A 170 -13.78 20.27 -14.52
C LYS A 170 -13.23 19.67 -15.81
N LYS A 171 -11.94 19.88 -16.11
CA LYS A 171 -11.27 19.32 -17.30
C LYS A 171 -10.83 17.87 -17.09
N LEU A 172 -10.53 17.48 -15.86
CA LEU A 172 -10.19 16.10 -15.49
C LEU A 172 -11.43 15.20 -15.36
N PHE A 173 -12.55 15.75 -14.91
CA PHE A 173 -13.77 14.98 -14.63
C PHE A 173 -14.23 14.08 -15.80
N PRO A 174 -14.25 14.53 -17.07
CA PRO A 174 -14.63 13.67 -18.19
C PRO A 174 -13.67 12.49 -18.42
N LEU A 175 -12.37 12.64 -18.11
CA LEU A 175 -11.41 11.54 -18.21
C LEU A 175 -11.62 10.53 -17.08
N ALA A 176 -11.85 11.02 -15.86
CA ALA A 176 -12.12 10.18 -14.69
C ALA A 176 -13.36 9.30 -14.91
N ASN A 177 -14.45 9.88 -15.42
CA ASN A 177 -15.67 9.12 -15.74
C ASN A 177 -15.45 8.11 -16.87
N GLN A 178 -14.58 8.41 -17.85
CA GLN A 178 -14.30 7.50 -18.97
C GLN A 178 -13.59 6.21 -18.54
N ILE A 179 -12.77 6.26 -17.48
CA ILE A 179 -12.01 5.11 -16.96
C ILE A 179 -12.67 4.45 -15.75
N ALA A 180 -13.66 5.11 -15.14
CA ALA A 180 -14.37 4.57 -13.98
C ALA A 180 -14.99 3.20 -14.32
N GLY A 181 -14.71 2.21 -13.48
CA GLY A 181 -15.23 0.84 -13.62
C GLY A 181 -14.56 -0.01 -14.70
N LYS A 182 -13.63 0.54 -15.51
CA LYS A 182 -12.90 -0.24 -16.51
C LYS A 182 -11.73 -1.01 -15.89
N PRO A 183 -11.34 -2.17 -16.46
CA PRO A 183 -10.13 -2.85 -16.03
C PRO A 183 -8.90 -1.99 -16.35
N LEU A 184 -7.86 -2.12 -15.52
CA LEU A 184 -6.67 -1.28 -15.58
C LEU A 184 -5.98 -1.31 -16.96
N SER A 185 -5.94 -2.47 -17.62
CA SER A 185 -5.38 -2.63 -18.96
C SER A 185 -6.12 -1.82 -20.02
N GLU A 186 -7.46 -1.85 -20.00
CA GLU A 186 -8.28 -1.09 -20.93
C GLU A 186 -8.19 0.41 -20.64
N ALA A 187 -8.20 0.81 -19.37
CA ALA A 187 -8.04 2.20 -18.98
C ALA A 187 -6.71 2.80 -19.49
N MET A 188 -5.60 2.06 -19.41
CA MET A 188 -4.31 2.47 -19.97
C MET A 188 -4.40 2.68 -21.49
N VAL A 189 -4.99 1.72 -22.22
CA VAL A 189 -5.16 1.83 -23.68
C VAL A 189 -6.01 3.06 -24.04
N GLN A 190 -7.10 3.31 -23.32
CA GLN A 190 -7.96 4.48 -23.55
C GLN A 190 -7.22 5.80 -23.31
N MET A 191 -6.37 5.89 -22.28
CA MET A 191 -5.58 7.09 -22.02
C MET A 191 -4.46 7.29 -23.06
N ARG A 192 -3.85 6.22 -23.56
CA ARG A 192 -2.82 6.27 -24.61
C ARG A 192 -3.32 6.92 -25.90
N PHE A 193 -4.54 6.61 -26.32
CA PHE A 193 -5.13 7.12 -27.56
C PHE A 193 -6.02 8.36 -27.37
N SER A 194 -6.07 8.92 -26.16
CA SER A 194 -6.87 10.11 -25.89
C SER A 194 -6.17 11.38 -26.40
N LYS A 195 -6.93 12.24 -27.08
CA LYS A 195 -6.44 13.54 -27.61
C LYS A 195 -6.19 14.59 -26.52
N LYS A 196 -6.58 14.34 -25.26
CA LYS A 196 -6.51 15.33 -24.17
C LYS A 196 -5.12 15.33 -23.55
N LYS A 197 -4.51 16.52 -23.38
CA LYS A 197 -3.17 16.66 -22.77
C LYS A 197 -3.04 15.98 -21.39
N ALA A 198 -4.06 16.13 -20.54
CA ALA A 198 -4.07 15.53 -19.21
C ALA A 198 -4.08 13.98 -19.21
N ALA A 199 -4.42 13.34 -20.34
CA ALA A 199 -4.47 11.88 -20.41
C ALA A 199 -3.09 11.24 -20.27
N GLN A 200 -2.02 11.93 -20.70
CA GLN A 200 -0.65 11.44 -20.54
C GLN A 200 -0.23 11.41 -19.06
N ASP A 201 -0.60 12.43 -18.29
CA ASP A 201 -0.31 12.46 -16.85
C ASP A 201 -1.13 11.42 -16.07
N VAL A 202 -2.40 11.22 -16.47
CA VAL A 202 -3.23 10.14 -15.92
C VAL A 202 -2.65 8.77 -16.26
N LEU A 203 -2.18 8.56 -17.50
CA LEU A 203 -1.54 7.31 -17.91
C LEU A 203 -0.33 6.98 -17.03
N ARG A 204 0.57 7.95 -16.84
CA ARG A 204 1.75 7.81 -15.96
C ARG A 204 1.33 7.43 -14.54
N HIS A 205 0.26 8.05 -14.03
CA HIS A 205 -0.25 7.71 -12.69
C HIS A 205 -0.88 6.32 -12.63
N LEU A 206 -1.58 5.86 -13.68
CA LEU A 206 -2.13 4.50 -13.74
C LEU A 206 -1.03 3.44 -13.79
N GLU A 207 0.06 3.69 -14.50
CA GLU A 207 1.24 2.83 -14.52
C GLU A 207 1.87 2.75 -13.13
N TYR A 208 2.09 3.89 -12.49
CA TYR A 208 2.60 3.94 -11.11
C TYR A 208 1.67 3.19 -10.13
N ALA A 209 0.37 3.42 -10.20
CA ALA A 209 -0.62 2.77 -9.35
C ALA A 209 -0.65 1.25 -9.55
N ARG A 210 -0.47 0.78 -10.80
CA ARG A 210 -0.33 -0.64 -11.11
C ARG A 210 0.86 -1.22 -10.38
N ASP A 211 2.01 -0.58 -10.51
CA ASP A 211 3.27 -1.11 -10.00
C ASP A 211 3.26 -1.08 -8.46
N GLN A 212 2.73 -0.02 -7.85
CA GLN A 212 2.47 0.03 -6.40
C GLN A 212 1.50 -1.06 -5.93
N ALA A 213 0.42 -1.32 -6.67
CA ALA A 213 -0.54 -2.36 -6.30
C ALA A 213 0.09 -3.76 -6.36
N VAL A 214 0.95 -4.00 -7.34
CA VAL A 214 1.72 -5.26 -7.47
C VAL A 214 2.70 -5.38 -6.29
N VAL A 215 3.52 -4.36 -6.02
CA VAL A 215 4.57 -4.41 -5.00
C VAL A 215 4.01 -4.40 -3.58
N MET A 216 3.10 -3.48 -3.26
CA MET A 216 2.60 -3.29 -1.89
C MET A 216 1.50 -4.28 -1.51
N ARG A 217 0.65 -4.66 -2.46
CA ARG A 217 -0.53 -5.51 -2.20
C ARG A 217 -0.45 -6.88 -2.86
N GLY A 218 0.56 -7.16 -3.68
CA GLY A 218 0.69 -8.46 -4.36
C GLY A 218 -0.38 -8.71 -5.42
N MET A 219 -0.98 -7.65 -6.00
CA MET A 219 -1.98 -7.82 -7.04
C MET A 219 -1.36 -8.34 -8.35
N GLY A 220 -2.10 -9.14 -9.12
CA GLY A 220 -1.68 -9.54 -10.48
C GLY A 220 -0.64 -10.67 -10.58
N LEU A 221 -0.05 -11.10 -9.46
CA LEU A 221 0.97 -12.17 -9.43
C LEU A 221 0.41 -13.57 -9.75
N GLY A 222 -0.90 -13.80 -9.56
CA GLY A 222 -1.53 -15.10 -9.78
C GLY A 222 -1.79 -15.48 -11.24
N LYS A 223 -1.67 -14.56 -12.20
CA LYS A 223 -1.99 -14.83 -13.61
C LYS A 223 -1.01 -15.82 -14.26
N VAL A 224 0.27 -15.72 -13.93
CA VAL A 224 1.31 -16.62 -14.46
C VAL A 224 1.12 -18.04 -13.92
N GLN A 225 0.77 -18.18 -12.63
CA GLN A 225 0.47 -19.47 -12.00
C GLN A 225 -0.80 -20.10 -12.58
N ALA A 226 -1.86 -19.33 -12.78
CA ALA A 226 -3.09 -19.83 -13.39
C ALA A 226 -2.88 -20.30 -14.84
N GLN A 227 -2.07 -19.58 -15.63
CA GLN A 227 -1.71 -19.99 -16.98
C GLN A 227 -0.83 -21.25 -17.00
N ALA A 228 0.12 -21.37 -16.07
CA ALA A 228 0.94 -22.58 -15.91
C ALA A 228 0.10 -23.81 -15.54
N GLN A 229 -0.81 -23.67 -14.58
CA GLN A 229 -1.72 -24.75 -14.17
C GLN A 229 -2.68 -25.18 -15.28
N GLN A 230 -3.18 -24.22 -16.08
CA GLN A 230 -4.00 -24.54 -17.26
C GLN A 230 -3.19 -25.25 -18.35
N ALA A 231 -1.91 -24.88 -18.53
CA ALA A 231 -1.00 -25.52 -19.50
C ALA A 231 -0.58 -26.95 -19.10
N GLU A 232 -0.59 -27.28 -17.80
CA GLU A 232 -0.32 -28.63 -17.28
C GLU A 232 -1.59 -29.50 -17.26
N GLY A 233 -2.73 -28.95 -16.81
CA GLY A 233 -4.02 -29.65 -16.79
C GLY A 233 -4.53 -30.04 -18.20
N GLY A 234 -4.14 -29.30 -19.24
CA GLY A 234 -4.45 -29.61 -20.63
C GLY A 234 -3.68 -30.81 -21.22
N ARG A 235 -2.59 -31.27 -20.59
CA ARG A 235 -1.78 -32.41 -21.07
C ARG A 235 -2.26 -33.76 -20.55
N SER A 236 -3.05 -33.78 -19.47
CA SER A 236 -3.49 -35.00 -18.79
C SER A 236 -4.57 -35.77 -19.57
N TRP A 237 -5.36 -35.10 -20.43
CA TRP A 237 -6.45 -35.74 -21.18
C TRP A 237 -6.00 -36.52 -22.43
N MET A 238 -4.71 -36.50 -22.78
CA MET A 238 -4.21 -37.11 -24.03
C MET A 238 -3.42 -38.43 -23.84
N VAL A 239 -3.32 -38.93 -22.61
CA VAL A 239 -2.68 -40.24 -22.32
C VAL A 239 -3.66 -41.14 -21.58
N GLY A 240 -4.46 -41.92 -22.34
CA GLY A 240 -5.21 -43.02 -21.74
C GLY A 240 -6.55 -43.36 -22.37
N ARG A 241 -6.59 -43.73 -23.67
CA ARG A 241 -7.67 -44.58 -24.20
C ARG A 241 -7.32 -45.24 -25.55
N ARG A 242 -6.20 -45.98 -25.58
CA ARG A 242 -5.92 -46.98 -26.63
C ARG A 242 -5.31 -48.24 -25.99
N ARG A 243 -6.12 -48.98 -25.22
CA ARG A 243 -5.89 -50.41 -25.01
C ARG A 243 -7.15 -51.11 -25.49
N GLY A 244 -6.97 -51.93 -26.53
CA GLY A 244 -8.05 -52.55 -27.28
C GLY A 244 -8.92 -53.47 -26.43
N ALA A 245 -10.22 -53.43 -26.71
CA ALA A 245 -11.12 -54.54 -26.43
C ALA A 245 -11.33 -55.29 -27.74
N ARG A 246 -10.86 -56.54 -27.74
CA ARG A 246 -10.99 -57.54 -28.80
C ARG A 246 -12.46 -57.92 -29.02
N ILE A 247 -12.79 -58.11 -30.28
CA ILE A 247 -13.56 -59.20 -30.89
C ILE A 247 -14.28 -60.13 -29.90
N GLY A 248 -15.61 -60.16 -29.99
CA GLY A 248 -16.46 -61.21 -29.45
C GLY A 248 -17.79 -61.23 -30.22
N ALA A 249 -17.79 -61.88 -31.39
CA ALA A 249 -18.99 -62.14 -32.18
C ALA A 249 -19.92 -63.09 -31.39
N GLY A 250 -20.94 -62.53 -30.74
CA GLY A 250 -22.04 -63.26 -30.09
C GLY A 250 -23.16 -63.55 -31.08
N ARG A 251 -23.07 -64.73 -31.68
CA ARG A 251 -24.05 -65.53 -32.42
C ARG A 251 -25.53 -65.14 -32.19
N ARG A 252 -26.24 -64.85 -33.29
CA ARG A 252 -27.70 -64.92 -33.40
C ARG A 252 -28.15 -66.36 -33.11
N GLU A 253 -29.00 -66.55 -32.11
CA GLU A 253 -29.91 -67.70 -32.09
C GLU A 253 -31.31 -67.23 -32.46
N VAL A 254 -31.80 -67.88 -33.51
CA VAL A 254 -33.16 -67.86 -34.01
C VAL A 254 -33.86 -69.05 -33.34
N ALA A 255 -34.90 -68.77 -32.56
CA ALA A 255 -35.96 -69.71 -32.22
C ALA A 255 -37.21 -68.82 -32.04
N GLY A 256 -38.32 -68.95 -32.77
CA GLY A 256 -38.84 -70.12 -33.44
C GLY A 256 -39.75 -70.89 -32.48
N GLY A 257 -41.04 -70.50 -32.41
CA GLY A 257 -42.11 -71.45 -32.14
C GLY A 257 -43.05 -71.17 -30.96
N ARG A 258 -44.29 -70.83 -31.37
CA ARG A 258 -45.61 -71.07 -30.74
C ARG A 258 -46.08 -70.09 -29.67
#